data_AF-A0A4Y2HKX7-F1
#
_entry.id   AF-A0A4Y2HKX7-F1
#
_cell.length_a   1.000
_cell.length_b   1.000
_cell.length_c   1.000
_cell.angle_alpha   90.00
_cell.angle_beta   90.00
_cell.angle_gamma   90.00
#
_symmetry.space_group_name_H-M   'P 1'
#
loop_
_entity.id
_entity.type
_entity.pdbx_description
1 polymer ?
#
loop_
_entity_poly.entity_id
_entity_poly.type
_entity_poly.pdbx_seq_one_letter_code
_entity_poly.pdbx_strand_id
1 'polypeptide(L)'
;MDNSSLPSETGKVLIVRDTLFLTSAWIENVPYVSLQRYVTKQDFSRQFLPSVCLLSETEWNQLQCIRKKISESCKSLMVNNFLKKKILLEVSSRSPRTNLQMELSDVEMVLSMPLTELLADNIKSRIDDMLVCKGFLENQANQLDHECVTMNFESRHSLYGDLAILSIDIELLVKEFVEKNMQMLNYINETFLNNLNIVLLVKNACDMYIASDIMPHRMF
;
A
#
# COMPACT_ATOMS: atom_id res chain seq x y z
N MET A 1 -39.33 -2.50 5.43
CA MET A 1 -38.60 -1.90 4.29
C MET A 1 -39.00 -0.44 4.27
N ASP A 2 -38.27 0.38 5.01
CA ASP A 2 -38.43 1.83 4.98
C ASP A 2 -37.33 2.39 4.10
N ASN A 3 -37.73 2.88 2.93
CA ASN A 3 -36.87 3.69 2.06
C ASN A 3 -36.63 5.02 2.78
N SER A 4 -35.51 5.15 3.48
CA SER A 4 -35.00 6.44 3.90
C SER A 4 -34.62 7.22 2.64
N SER A 5 -35.56 8.07 2.23
CA SER A 5 -35.33 9.06 1.18
C SER A 5 -34.18 9.97 1.61
N LEU A 6 -33.21 10.14 0.71
CA LEU A 6 -32.19 11.18 0.81
C LEU A 6 -32.90 12.54 0.96
N PRO A 7 -32.42 13.45 1.82
CA PRO A 7 -33.04 14.76 1.99
C PRO A 7 -33.13 15.47 0.64
N SER A 8 -34.35 15.90 0.33
CA SER A 8 -34.73 16.56 -0.90
C SER A 8 -33.90 17.82 -1.19
N GLU A 9 -33.56 17.96 -2.46
CA GLU A 9 -33.06 19.15 -3.15
C GLU A 9 -33.43 20.49 -2.46
N THR A 10 -32.51 21.02 -1.67
CA THR A 10 -32.46 22.46 -1.34
C THR A 10 -31.01 22.91 -1.49
N GLY A 11 -30.71 23.45 -2.68
CA GLY A 11 -29.39 23.91 -3.09
C GLY A 11 -28.49 22.75 -3.53
N LYS A 12 -28.16 22.69 -4.83
CA LYS A 12 -27.13 21.78 -5.36
C LYS A 12 -25.79 22.10 -4.68
N VAL A 13 -25.49 21.43 -3.57
CA VAL A 13 -24.17 21.47 -2.96
C VAL A 13 -23.23 20.72 -3.91
N LEU A 14 -22.50 21.47 -4.74
CA LEU A 14 -21.41 20.90 -5.53
C LEU A 14 -20.28 20.50 -4.57
N ILE A 15 -20.06 19.19 -4.44
CA ILE A 15 -19.02 18.61 -3.62
C ILE A 15 -17.69 18.71 -4.37
N VAL A 16 -16.74 19.46 -3.82
CA VAL A 16 -15.39 19.64 -4.41
C VAL A 16 -14.47 18.48 -4.05
N ARG A 17 -14.68 17.87 -2.88
CA ARG A 17 -13.94 16.70 -2.39
C ARG A 17 -14.85 15.87 -1.49
N ASP A 18 -14.98 14.58 -1.80
CA ASP A 18 -15.68 13.57 -1.00
C ASP A 18 -14.63 12.60 -0.43
N THR A 19 -14.48 12.56 0.89
CA THR A 19 -13.49 11.71 1.55
C THR A 19 -14.16 10.93 2.67
N LEU A 20 -13.95 9.63 2.70
CA LEU A 20 -14.45 8.76 3.75
C LEU A 20 -13.49 8.76 4.94
N PHE A 21 -13.97 9.18 6.10
CA PHE A 21 -13.23 9.21 7.35
C PHE A 21 -13.71 8.08 8.27
N LEU A 22 -12.76 7.54 9.04
CA LEU A 22 -13.03 6.69 10.19
C LEU A 22 -13.01 7.59 11.42
N THR A 23 -14.12 7.59 12.16
CA THR A 23 -14.28 8.37 13.39
C THR A 23 -14.75 7.47 14.52
N SER A 24 -14.42 7.80 15.76
CA SER A 24 -15.04 7.16 16.93
C SER A 24 -16.36 7.85 17.24
N ALA A 25 -17.40 7.06 17.47
CA ALA A 25 -18.72 7.53 17.87
C ALA A 25 -19.13 6.85 19.18
N TRP A 26 -19.84 7.56 20.04
CA TRP A 26 -20.36 7.03 21.29
C TRP A 26 -21.89 7.10 21.26
N ILE A 27 -22.54 5.95 21.44
CA ILE A 27 -24.00 5.85 21.53
C ILE A 27 -24.30 5.16 22.85
N GLU A 28 -25.02 5.83 23.75
CA GLU A 28 -25.38 5.29 25.07
C GLU A 28 -24.17 4.78 25.87
N ASN A 29 -23.03 5.50 25.79
CA ASN A 29 -21.73 5.13 26.39
C ASN A 29 -21.07 3.87 25.81
N VAL A 30 -21.54 3.36 24.67
CA VAL A 30 -20.92 2.27 23.92
C VAL A 30 -20.13 2.85 22.73
N PRO A 31 -18.86 2.45 22.53
CA PRO A 31 -18.05 2.94 21.41
C PRO A 31 -18.38 2.21 20.10
N TYR A 32 -18.40 2.98 19.02
CA TYR A 32 -18.58 2.53 17.64
C TYR A 32 -17.52 3.16 16.74
N VAL A 33 -17.15 2.45 15.68
CA VAL A 33 -16.40 3.00 14.56
C VAL A 33 -17.39 3.48 13.50
N SER A 34 -17.32 4.76 13.15
CA SER A 34 -18.22 5.42 12.21
C SER A 34 -17.49 5.75 10.91
N LEU A 35 -18.02 5.24 9.80
CA LEU A 35 -17.60 5.62 8.45
C LEU A 35 -18.41 6.83 8.00
N GLN A 36 -17.80 8.01 8.06
CA GLN A 36 -18.45 9.29 7.76
C GLN A 36 -17.85 9.92 6.53
N ARG A 37 -18.71 10.49 5.67
CA ARG A 37 -18.23 11.29 4.55
C ARG A 37 -17.96 12.71 5.02
N TYR A 38 -16.82 13.23 4.64
CA TYR A 38 -16.47 14.62 4.81
C TYR A 38 -16.51 15.29 3.45
N VAL A 39 -17.32 16.34 3.36
CA VAL A 39 -17.50 17.10 2.13
C VAL A 39 -17.00 18.53 2.30
N THR A 40 -16.29 19.01 1.29
CA THR A 40 -16.02 20.44 1.11
C THR A 40 -16.95 20.98 0.05
N LYS A 41 -17.72 22.01 0.41
CA LYS A 41 -18.66 22.69 -0.49
C LYS A 41 -17.94 23.78 -1.30
N GLN A 42 -18.59 24.33 -2.32
CA GLN A 42 -18.03 25.41 -3.15
C GLN A 42 -17.70 26.69 -2.39
N ASP A 43 -18.43 27.00 -1.32
CA ASP A 43 -18.15 28.12 -0.43
C ASP A 43 -16.98 27.83 0.54
N PHE A 44 -16.24 26.74 0.30
CA PHE A 44 -15.18 26.21 1.14
C PHE A 44 -15.61 25.81 2.56
N SER A 45 -16.91 25.82 2.85
CA SER A 45 -17.43 25.25 4.09
C SER A 45 -17.25 23.73 4.07
N ARG A 46 -17.01 23.18 5.26
CA ARG A 46 -16.68 21.78 5.49
C ARG A 46 -17.75 21.17 6.36
N GLN A 47 -18.22 19.98 6.00
CA GLN A 47 -19.28 19.30 6.73
C GLN A 47 -19.03 17.80 6.78
N PHE A 48 -19.18 17.20 7.96
CA PHE A 48 -19.38 15.77 8.09
C PHE A 48 -20.85 15.44 7.79
N LEU A 49 -21.06 14.50 6.87
CA LEU A 49 -22.37 13.94 6.57
C LEU A 49 -22.70 12.85 7.60
N PRO A 50 -23.99 12.51 7.77
CA PRO A 50 -24.38 11.38 8.59
C PRO A 50 -23.59 10.12 8.27
N SER A 51 -23.31 9.33 9.31
CA SER A 51 -22.59 8.07 9.18
C SER A 51 -23.23 7.18 8.13
N VAL A 52 -22.42 6.72 7.19
CA VAL A 52 -22.84 5.74 6.18
C VAL A 52 -22.86 4.34 6.77
N CYS A 53 -22.06 4.10 7.81
CA CYS A 53 -22.00 2.82 8.52
C CYS A 53 -21.45 3.01 9.94
N LEU A 54 -22.11 2.40 10.92
CA LEU A 54 -21.64 2.31 12.30
C LEU A 54 -21.30 0.85 12.59
N LEU A 55 -20.09 0.61 13.07
CA LEU A 55 -19.59 -0.71 13.42
C LEU A 55 -19.37 -0.76 14.92
N SER A 56 -19.93 -1.76 15.58
CA SER A 56 -19.52 -2.12 16.93
C SER A 56 -18.04 -2.53 16.95
N GLU A 57 -17.44 -2.58 18.13
CA GLU A 57 -16.06 -3.07 18.29
C GLU A 57 -15.87 -4.47 17.69
N THR A 58 -16.83 -5.37 17.89
CA THR A 58 -16.80 -6.73 17.34
C THR A 58 -16.83 -6.73 15.80
N GLU A 59 -17.72 -5.95 15.19
CA GLU A 59 -17.82 -5.85 13.73
C GLU A 59 -16.57 -5.19 13.13
N TRP A 60 -16.01 -4.18 13.81
CA TRP A 60 -14.74 -3.58 13.44
C TRP A 60 -13.60 -4.61 13.46
N ASN A 61 -13.50 -5.40 14.53
CA ASN A 61 -12.48 -6.46 14.65
C ASN A 61 -12.63 -7.53 13.56
N GLN A 62 -13.87 -7.90 13.20
CA GLN A 62 -14.14 -8.79 12.08
C GLN A 62 -13.71 -8.17 10.75
N LEU A 63 -14.03 -6.89 10.52
CA LEU A 63 -13.61 -6.17 9.32
C LEU A 63 -12.08 -6.11 9.21
N GLN A 64 -11.37 -5.89 10.32
CA GLN A 64 -9.89 -5.94 10.36
C GLN A 64 -9.35 -7.33 9.97
N CYS A 65 -9.98 -8.40 10.45
CA CYS A 65 -9.63 -9.77 10.06
C CYS A 65 -9.84 -10.01 8.56
N ILE A 66 -10.97 -9.54 8.00
CA ILE A 66 -11.28 -9.65 6.58
C ILE A 66 -10.28 -8.84 5.75
N ARG A 67 -10.00 -7.60 6.15
CA ARG A 67 -9.00 -6.73 5.51
C ARG A 67 -7.65 -7.42 5.40
N LYS A 68 -7.19 -8.07 6.47
CA LYS A 68 -5.92 -8.80 6.47
C LYS A 68 -5.92 -9.93 5.45
N LYS A 69 -6.97 -10.76 5.43
CA LYS A 69 -7.11 -11.86 4.44
C LYS A 69 -7.16 -11.35 3.00
N ILE A 70 -7.87 -10.25 2.75
CA ILE A 70 -7.92 -9.61 1.43
C ILE A 70 -6.52 -9.12 1.03
N SER A 71 -5.82 -8.44 1.94
CA SER A 71 -4.49 -7.90 1.68
C SER A 71 -3.49 -9.01 1.36
N GLU A 72 -3.48 -10.09 2.14
CA GLU A 72 -2.67 -11.30 1.87
C GLU A 72 -3.00 -11.91 0.49
N SER A 73 -4.28 -11.98 0.14
CA SER A 73 -4.72 -12.51 -1.16
C SER A 73 -4.29 -11.62 -2.32
N CYS A 74 -4.44 -10.29 -2.20
CA CYS A 74 -4.02 -9.33 -3.20
C CYS A 74 -2.50 -9.33 -3.38
N LYS A 75 -1.72 -9.39 -2.28
CA LYS A 75 -0.26 -9.53 -2.34
C LYS A 75 0.15 -10.80 -3.08
N SER A 76 -0.46 -11.93 -2.75
CA SER A 76 -0.20 -13.19 -3.44
C SER A 76 -0.51 -13.07 -4.93
N LEU A 77 -1.65 -12.49 -5.31
CA LEU A 77 -2.03 -12.33 -6.71
C LEU A 77 -1.08 -11.39 -7.49
N MET A 78 -0.85 -10.19 -6.96
CA MET A 78 -0.05 -9.15 -7.60
C MET A 78 1.41 -9.58 -7.72
N VAL A 79 1.99 -10.03 -6.61
CA VAL A 79 3.43 -10.31 -6.62
C VAL A 79 3.72 -11.70 -7.16
N ASN A 80 2.92 -12.74 -6.88
CA ASN A 80 3.25 -14.08 -7.38
C ASN A 80 2.98 -14.23 -8.89
N ASN A 81 1.75 -13.98 -9.34
CA ASN A 81 1.36 -14.30 -10.71
C ASN A 81 1.58 -13.15 -11.67
N PHE A 82 1.19 -11.94 -11.28
CA PHE A 82 1.19 -10.80 -12.17
C PHE A 82 2.62 -10.28 -12.42
N LEU A 83 3.45 -10.14 -11.38
CA LEU A 83 4.85 -9.75 -11.52
C LEU A 83 5.64 -10.73 -12.40
N LYS A 84 5.57 -12.05 -12.15
CA LYS A 84 6.27 -13.07 -12.98
C LYS A 84 5.91 -12.95 -14.45
N LYS A 85 4.60 -12.83 -14.75
CA LYS A 85 4.13 -12.63 -16.13
C LYS A 85 4.68 -11.35 -16.76
N LYS A 86 4.67 -10.24 -16.01
CA LYS A 86 5.19 -8.96 -16.51
C LYS A 86 6.69 -9.02 -16.76
N ILE A 87 7.47 -9.68 -15.89
CA ILE A 87 8.91 -9.93 -16.13
C ILE A 87 9.12 -10.71 -17.43
N LEU A 88 8.40 -11.82 -17.63
CA LEU A 88 8.55 -12.62 -18.87
C LEU A 88 8.23 -11.81 -20.13
N LEU A 89 7.16 -11.00 -20.08
CA LEU A 89 6.78 -10.14 -21.20
C LEU A 89 7.85 -9.09 -21.51
N GLU A 90 8.39 -8.43 -20.48
CA GLU A 90 9.44 -7.45 -20.65
C GLU A 90 10.73 -8.10 -21.18
N VAL A 91 11.16 -9.24 -20.63
CA VAL A 91 12.34 -9.99 -21.14
C VAL A 91 12.14 -10.39 -22.59
N SER A 92 10.96 -10.89 -22.96
CA SER A 92 10.64 -11.31 -24.33
C SER A 92 10.65 -10.13 -25.33
N SER A 93 10.44 -8.90 -24.85
CA SER A 93 10.51 -7.68 -25.67
C SER A 93 11.94 -7.21 -25.92
N ARG A 94 12.93 -7.76 -25.23
CA ARG A 94 14.34 -7.36 -25.30
C ARG A 94 15.14 -8.42 -26.06
N SER A 95 16.15 -7.97 -26.82
CA SER A 95 17.09 -8.89 -27.46
C SER A 95 18.16 -9.33 -26.45
N PRO A 96 18.43 -10.64 -26.31
CA PRO A 96 19.53 -11.11 -25.49
C PRO A 96 20.87 -10.54 -25.95
N ARG A 97 21.70 -10.14 -25.00
CA ARG A 97 23.11 -9.78 -25.24
C ARG A 97 23.96 -10.66 -24.33
N THR A 98 24.49 -11.77 -24.84
CA THR A 98 25.24 -12.74 -24.01
C THR A 98 26.73 -12.71 -24.29
N ASN A 99 27.52 -12.70 -23.21
CA ASN A 99 28.92 -13.14 -23.15
C ASN A 99 29.23 -13.97 -21.87
N LEU A 100 28.23 -14.33 -21.05
CA LEU A 100 28.42 -14.97 -19.74
C LEU A 100 27.86 -16.39 -19.70
N GLN A 101 28.62 -17.31 -19.10
CA GLN A 101 28.24 -18.69 -18.82
C GLN A 101 28.25 -18.87 -17.28
N MET A 102 27.14 -19.29 -16.70
CA MET A 102 26.93 -19.36 -15.24
C MET A 102 26.10 -20.60 -14.89
N GLU A 103 26.35 -21.17 -13.70
CA GLU A 103 25.56 -22.27 -13.14
C GLU A 103 24.17 -21.81 -12.70
N LEU A 104 23.17 -22.69 -12.80
CA LEU A 104 21.76 -22.35 -12.52
C LEU A 104 21.51 -21.96 -11.06
N SER A 105 22.24 -22.54 -10.10
CA SER A 105 22.12 -22.17 -8.68
C SER A 105 22.63 -20.76 -8.41
N ASP A 106 23.69 -20.36 -9.10
CA ASP A 106 24.30 -19.03 -8.94
C ASP A 106 23.39 -17.95 -9.56
N VAL A 107 22.73 -18.29 -10.67
CA VAL A 107 21.73 -17.45 -11.33
C VAL A 107 20.58 -17.09 -10.39
N GLU A 108 20.04 -18.05 -9.65
CA GLU A 108 18.92 -17.81 -8.73
C GLU A 108 19.30 -16.78 -7.65
N MET A 109 20.46 -16.95 -7.03
CA MET A 109 20.97 -16.02 -6.02
C MET A 109 21.24 -14.64 -6.61
N VAL A 110 21.93 -14.59 -7.75
CA VAL A 110 22.36 -13.33 -8.41
C VAL A 110 21.17 -12.52 -8.92
N LEU A 111 20.10 -13.14 -9.38
CA LEU A 111 18.91 -12.43 -9.88
C LEU A 111 17.89 -12.13 -8.77
N SER A 112 17.81 -12.95 -7.71
CA SER A 112 16.87 -12.72 -6.60
C SER A 112 17.25 -11.51 -5.77
N MET A 113 18.55 -11.24 -5.59
CA MET A 113 19.02 -10.11 -4.80
C MET A 113 18.62 -8.75 -5.40
N PRO A 114 18.92 -8.43 -6.69
CA PRO A 114 18.49 -7.18 -7.31
C PRO A 114 16.97 -6.98 -7.29
N LEU A 115 16.19 -8.06 -7.45
CA LEU A 115 14.74 -7.99 -7.36
C LEU A 115 14.27 -7.64 -5.93
N THR A 116 14.92 -8.22 -4.91
CA THR A 116 14.64 -7.91 -3.50
C THR A 116 14.96 -6.46 -3.17
N GLU A 117 16.12 -5.97 -3.62
CA GLU A 117 16.54 -4.58 -3.42
C GLU A 117 15.56 -3.60 -4.08
N LEU A 118 15.17 -3.84 -5.34
CA LEU A 118 14.19 -3.00 -6.05
C LEU A 118 12.83 -2.99 -5.34
N LEU A 119 12.38 -4.14 -4.82
CA LEU A 119 11.16 -4.22 -4.02
C LEU A 119 11.30 -3.41 -2.72
N ALA A 120 12.43 -3.52 -2.03
CA ALA A 120 12.69 -2.80 -0.79
C ALA A 120 12.67 -1.29 -1.00
N ASP A 121 13.34 -0.80 -2.04
CA ASP A 121 13.39 0.62 -2.42
C ASP A 121 11.99 1.15 -2.77
N ASN A 122 11.21 0.38 -3.53
CA ASN A 122 9.83 0.75 -3.88
C ASN A 122 8.92 0.81 -2.64
N ILE A 123 8.99 -0.20 -1.76
CA ILE A 123 8.22 -0.22 -0.52
C ILE A 123 8.58 0.98 0.35
N LYS A 124 9.89 1.23 0.52
CA LYS A 124 10.39 2.37 1.31
C LYS A 124 9.87 3.70 0.78
N SER A 125 10.06 3.98 -0.50
CA SER A 125 9.60 5.24 -1.12
C SER A 125 8.09 5.45 -0.93
N ARG A 126 7.29 4.39 -1.05
CA ARG A 126 5.83 4.48 -0.89
C ARG A 126 5.40 4.70 0.56
N ILE A 127 6.09 4.08 1.51
CA ILE A 127 5.84 4.34 2.93
C ILE A 127 6.24 5.78 3.26
N ASP A 128 7.40 6.24 2.79
CA ASP A 128 7.85 7.63 2.98
C ASP A 128 6.82 8.62 2.40
N ASP A 129 6.34 8.39 1.16
CA ASP A 129 5.27 9.18 0.53
C ASP A 129 3.97 9.24 1.37
N MET A 130 3.60 8.13 2.01
CA MET A 130 2.41 8.04 2.88
C MET A 130 2.59 8.70 4.25
N LEU A 131 3.83 8.70 4.78
CA LEU A 131 4.18 9.34 6.05
C LEU A 131 4.32 10.84 5.94
N VAL A 132 4.54 11.39 4.74
CA VAL A 132 4.39 12.82 4.48
C VAL A 132 2.90 13.17 4.63
N CYS A 133 2.47 13.42 5.86
CA CYS A 133 1.26 14.17 6.14
C CYS A 133 1.52 15.58 5.60
N LYS A 134 1.34 15.81 4.30
CA LYS A 134 1.48 17.12 3.66
C LYS A 134 0.67 18.18 4.40
N GLY A 135 -0.45 17.77 5.00
CA GLY A 135 -1.25 18.62 5.88
C GLY A 135 -0.52 19.16 7.12
N PHE A 136 0.42 18.42 7.73
CA PHE A 136 1.15 18.84 8.93
C PHE A 136 2.35 19.74 8.60
N LEU A 137 3.07 19.45 7.52
CA LEU A 137 4.24 20.24 7.10
C LEU A 137 3.85 21.53 6.36
N GLU A 138 2.72 21.53 5.63
CA GLU A 138 2.29 22.69 4.83
C GLU A 138 1.26 23.58 5.55
N ASN A 139 0.46 23.06 6.50
CA ASN A 139 -0.42 23.92 7.31
C ASN A 139 0.25 24.32 8.62
N GLN A 140 0.71 25.57 8.70
CA GLN A 140 0.86 26.30 9.97
C GLN A 140 -0.47 26.49 10.73
N ALA A 141 -1.58 25.98 10.19
CA ALA A 141 -2.93 26.09 10.71
C ALA A 141 -3.53 24.71 10.99
N ASN A 142 -2.86 23.87 11.79
CA ASN A 142 -3.50 22.70 12.40
C ASN A 142 -4.52 23.16 13.48
N GLN A 143 -5.51 23.95 13.09
CA GLN A 143 -6.56 24.49 13.97
C GLN A 143 -7.54 23.41 14.47
N LEU A 144 -7.42 22.17 13.98
CA LEU A 144 -8.30 21.06 14.30
C LEU A 144 -7.70 20.06 15.30
N ASP A 145 -6.50 20.34 15.85
CA ASP A 145 -5.77 19.43 16.75
C ASP A 145 -5.81 17.98 16.25
N HIS A 146 -5.60 17.78 14.95
CA HIS A 146 -5.48 16.43 14.43
C HIS A 146 -4.17 15.86 14.97
N GLU A 147 -4.28 15.01 16.00
CA GLU A 147 -3.21 14.13 16.43
C GLU A 147 -2.83 13.26 15.23
N CYS A 148 -1.69 13.57 14.62
CA CYS A 148 -1.04 12.62 13.75
C CYS A 148 -0.61 11.47 14.65
N VAL A 149 -1.42 10.42 14.70
CA VAL A 149 -1.14 9.23 15.50
C VAL A 149 0.19 8.67 15.03
N THR A 150 1.22 8.84 15.84
CA THR A 150 2.49 8.14 15.66
C THR A 150 2.22 6.67 15.90
N MET A 151 1.95 5.94 14.82
CA MET A 151 1.78 4.49 14.88
C MET A 151 3.10 3.85 15.31
N ASN A 152 3.02 2.87 16.20
CA ASN A 152 4.19 2.05 16.52
C ASN A 152 4.67 1.33 15.25
N PHE A 153 5.93 0.89 15.27
CA PHE A 153 6.60 0.29 14.13
C PHE A 153 5.80 -0.86 13.49
N GLU A 154 5.29 -1.77 14.32
CA GLU A 154 4.51 -2.93 13.88
C GLU A 154 3.19 -2.53 13.18
N SER A 155 2.53 -1.49 13.69
CA SER A 155 1.30 -0.93 13.11
C SER A 155 1.58 -0.17 11.81
N ARG A 156 2.69 0.58 11.74
CA ARG A 156 3.15 1.24 10.51
C ARG A 156 3.43 0.21 9.42
N HIS A 157 4.19 -0.82 9.74
CA HIS A 157 4.50 -1.90 8.81
C HIS A 157 3.25 -2.66 8.36
N SER A 158 2.35 -3.02 9.29
CA SER A 158 1.14 -3.75 8.93
C SER A 158 0.17 -2.92 8.09
N LEU A 159 0.06 -1.61 8.32
CA LEU A 159 -0.90 -0.78 7.58
C LEU A 159 -0.29 -0.21 6.30
N TYR A 160 0.85 0.47 6.41
CA TYR A 160 1.51 1.12 5.28
C TYR A 160 2.32 0.15 4.45
N GLY A 161 2.86 -0.93 5.02
CA GLY A 161 3.53 -1.97 4.23
C GLY A 161 2.56 -2.70 3.31
N ASP A 162 1.35 -3.02 3.78
CA ASP A 162 0.29 -3.59 2.93
C ASP A 162 -0.07 -2.66 1.79
N LEU A 163 -0.33 -1.38 2.09
CA LEU A 163 -0.65 -0.37 1.09
C LEU A 163 0.49 -0.10 0.12
N ALA A 164 1.73 -0.04 0.61
CA ALA A 164 2.92 0.19 -0.20
C ALA A 164 3.10 -0.94 -1.21
N ILE A 165 3.01 -2.20 -0.78
CA ILE A 165 3.10 -3.37 -1.67
C ILE A 165 2.00 -3.34 -2.74
N LEU A 166 0.76 -3.00 -2.35
CA LEU A 166 -0.36 -2.90 -3.28
C LEU A 166 -0.26 -1.68 -4.22
N SER A 167 0.59 -0.71 -3.91
CA SER A 167 0.81 0.51 -4.69
C SER A 167 2.14 0.50 -5.45
N ILE A 168 2.83 -0.65 -5.51
CA ILE A 168 4.03 -0.82 -6.33
C ILE A 168 3.65 -0.63 -7.80
N ASP A 169 4.40 0.22 -8.50
CA ASP A 169 4.33 0.30 -9.96
C ASP A 169 5.08 -0.91 -10.53
N ILE A 170 4.32 -1.98 -10.78
CA ILE A 170 4.89 -3.25 -11.28
C ILE A 170 5.54 -3.04 -12.65
N GLU A 171 5.04 -2.13 -13.48
CA GLU A 171 5.62 -1.93 -14.81
C GLU A 171 6.99 -1.25 -14.73
N LEU A 172 7.10 -0.24 -13.87
CA LEU A 172 8.38 0.42 -13.60
C LEU A 172 9.38 -0.55 -12.96
N LEU A 173 8.96 -1.26 -11.91
CA LEU A 173 9.81 -2.22 -11.21
C LEU A 173 10.35 -3.31 -12.15
N VAL A 174 9.51 -3.80 -13.05
CA VAL A 174 9.92 -4.81 -14.04
C VAL A 174 10.94 -4.25 -15.04
N LYS A 175 10.72 -3.03 -15.55
CA LYS A 175 11.67 -2.38 -16.47
C LYS A 175 13.04 -2.20 -15.80
N GLU A 176 13.07 -1.68 -14.59
CA GLU A 176 14.30 -1.49 -13.82
C GLU A 176 15.01 -2.82 -13.55
N PHE A 177 14.26 -3.86 -13.19
CA PHE A 177 14.82 -5.20 -12.98
C PHE A 177 15.46 -5.76 -14.26
N VAL A 178 14.77 -5.69 -15.38
CA VAL A 178 15.26 -6.19 -16.67
C VAL A 178 16.48 -5.39 -17.14
N GLU A 179 16.47 -4.07 -16.97
CA GLU A 179 17.58 -3.19 -17.35
C GLU A 179 18.83 -3.45 -16.50
N LYS A 180 18.70 -3.57 -15.17
CA LYS A 180 19.82 -3.92 -14.28
C LYS A 180 20.43 -5.29 -14.60
N ASN A 181 19.63 -6.21 -15.16
CA ASN A 181 20.04 -7.58 -15.45
C ASN A 181 20.15 -7.89 -16.95
N MET A 182 20.36 -6.86 -17.79
CA MET A 182 20.39 -7.00 -19.25
C MET A 182 21.42 -8.04 -19.77
N GLN A 183 22.53 -8.23 -19.05
CA GLN A 183 23.57 -9.20 -19.40
C GLN A 183 23.17 -10.66 -19.10
N MET A 184 22.13 -10.85 -18.29
CA MET A 184 21.65 -12.15 -17.80
C MET A 184 20.25 -12.50 -18.30
N LEU A 185 19.71 -11.79 -19.31
CA LEU A 185 18.33 -11.98 -19.77
C LEU A 185 17.98 -13.42 -20.14
N ASN A 186 18.92 -14.17 -20.74
CA ASN A 186 18.71 -15.57 -21.11
C ASN A 186 18.41 -16.48 -19.90
N TYR A 187 18.81 -16.04 -18.71
CA TYR A 187 18.59 -16.76 -17.47
C TYR A 187 17.27 -16.37 -16.78
N ILE A 188 16.67 -15.23 -17.15
CA ILE A 188 15.37 -14.78 -16.63
C ILE A 188 14.25 -15.44 -17.44
N ASN A 189 14.07 -16.74 -17.23
CA ASN A 189 13.08 -17.57 -17.94
C ASN A 189 11.99 -18.10 -16.99
N GLU A 190 11.04 -18.85 -17.55
CA GLU A 190 9.91 -19.40 -16.79
C GLU A 190 10.36 -20.35 -15.67
N THR A 191 11.43 -21.14 -15.88
CA THR A 191 11.99 -22.02 -14.85
C THR A 191 12.52 -21.23 -13.66
N PHE A 192 13.34 -20.21 -13.92
CA PHE A 192 13.84 -19.30 -12.87
C PHE A 192 12.67 -18.67 -12.08
N LEU A 193 11.69 -18.09 -12.79
CA LEU A 193 10.57 -17.42 -12.13
C LEU A 193 9.67 -18.39 -11.36
N ASN A 194 9.55 -19.65 -11.78
CA ASN A 194 8.79 -20.66 -11.05
C ASN A 194 9.49 -21.09 -9.75
N ASN A 195 10.82 -21.18 -9.77
CA ASN A 195 11.62 -21.49 -8.58
C ASN A 195 11.68 -20.32 -7.58
N LEU A 196 11.46 -19.10 -8.07
CA LEU A 196 11.54 -17.89 -7.27
C LEU A 196 10.43 -17.84 -6.22
N ASN A 197 10.84 -17.89 -4.95
CA ASN A 197 9.95 -17.73 -3.80
C ASN A 197 9.65 -16.24 -3.58
N ILE A 198 8.69 -15.73 -4.35
CA ILE A 198 8.28 -14.32 -4.30
C ILE A 198 7.81 -13.88 -2.91
N VAL A 199 7.10 -14.76 -2.19
CA VAL A 199 6.62 -14.44 -0.84
C VAL A 199 7.80 -14.16 0.09
N LEU A 200 8.88 -14.94 -0.04
CA LEU A 200 10.11 -14.72 0.71
C LEU A 200 10.83 -13.44 0.26
N LEU A 201 10.86 -13.11 -1.03
CA LEU A 201 11.49 -11.86 -1.49
C LEU A 201 10.76 -10.62 -0.96
N VAL A 202 9.43 -10.61 -0.98
CA VAL A 202 8.64 -9.50 -0.42
C VAL A 202 8.89 -9.38 1.08
N LYS A 203 8.95 -10.52 1.79
CA LYS A 203 9.28 -10.53 3.21
C LYS A 203 10.67 -9.95 3.46
N ASN A 204 11.68 -10.39 2.71
CA ASN A 204 13.04 -9.88 2.83
C ASN A 204 13.12 -8.37 2.51
N ALA A 205 12.41 -7.92 1.47
CA ALA A 205 12.33 -6.50 1.12
C ALA A 205 11.70 -5.67 2.24
N CYS A 206 10.63 -6.18 2.85
CA CYS A 206 10.05 -5.60 4.06
C CYS A 206 11.09 -5.55 5.19
N ASP A 207 11.75 -6.66 5.51
CA ASP A 207 12.75 -6.78 6.58
C ASP A 207 13.96 -5.83 6.36
N MET A 208 14.37 -5.61 5.10
CA MET A 208 15.41 -4.63 4.75
C MET A 208 14.98 -3.20 5.08
N TYR A 209 13.72 -2.86 4.79
CA TYR A 209 13.16 -1.58 5.23
C TYR A 209 13.17 -1.47 6.76
N ILE A 210 12.73 -2.52 7.48
CA ILE A 210 12.74 -2.57 8.96
C ILE A 210 14.12 -2.21 9.52
N ALA A 211 15.17 -2.83 8.98
CA ALA A 211 16.54 -2.61 9.44
C ALA A 211 17.05 -1.19 9.14
N SER A 212 16.48 -0.52 8.13
CA SER A 212 16.91 0.81 7.68
C SER A 212 16.09 1.97 8.26
N ASP A 213 14.97 1.69 8.94
CA ASP A 213 14.12 2.73 9.55
C ASP A 213 14.82 3.31 10.79
N ILE A 214 15.23 4.57 10.67
CA ILE A 214 15.93 5.32 11.71
C ILE A 214 14.94 6.08 12.60
N MET A 215 13.61 5.97 12.37
CA MET A 215 12.61 6.69 13.18
C MET A 215 12.71 6.28 14.65
N PRO A 216 13.09 7.21 15.55
CA PRO A 216 13.19 6.92 16.97
C PRO A 216 11.82 6.51 17.52
N HIS A 217 11.80 5.42 18.29
CA HIS A 217 10.63 4.91 19.01
C HIS A 217 10.12 5.81 20.15
N ARG A 218 10.36 7.13 20.13
CA ARG A 218 9.90 8.03 21.18
C ARG A 218 9.61 9.42 20.65
N MET A 219 8.43 9.94 20.98
CA MET A 219 8.34 11.15 21.80
C MET A 219 6.90 11.34 22.31
N PHE A 220 6.78 11.20 23.65
CA PHE A 220 5.75 11.62 24.61
C PHE A 220 4.27 11.44 24.27
#